data_AF-A0AAN5YI97-F1
#
_entry.id   AF-A0AAN5YI97-F1
#
_cell.length_a   1.000
_cell.length_b   1.000
_cell.length_c   1.000
_cell.angle_alpha   90.00
_cell.angle_beta   90.00
_cell.angle_gamma   90.00
#
_symmetry.space_group_name_H-M   'P 1'
#
loop_
_entity.id
_entity.type
_entity.pdbx_description
1 polymer ?
#
loop_
_entity_poly.entity_id
_entity_poly.type
_entity_poly.pdbx_seq_one_letter_code
_entity_poly.pdbx_strand_id
1 'polypeptide(L)'
;MFRPLVYSALFATTLGYRIFEYTGQRCTGAEVRAHRLAGPSACIKLDEGAISSLPVKIDNVHVHRYSVNVYGNDDCTGPVVGAIQNMNGCLNNLHASSNTIGKSVQVVPVSRESDTPTSESFETDYLYNLPAGDDEHMEVPIAHGLFRRVDKANHAENGAYVDEAFGMFLTTDLEHVSSIQSIWANPIEDATSDESLNSSSVHVERLGSLDDIQ
;
A
#
# COMPACT_ATOMS: atom_id res chain seq x y z
N MET A 1 -8.94 32.61 42.89
CA MET A 1 -9.68 31.49 42.28
C MET A 1 -9.27 31.44 40.81
N PHE A 2 -8.21 30.68 40.49
CA PHE A 2 -7.69 30.56 39.12
C PHE A 2 -7.74 29.10 38.72
N ARG A 3 -8.67 28.75 37.81
CA ARG A 3 -8.65 27.48 37.09
C ARG A 3 -7.90 27.74 35.77
N PRO A 4 -6.76 27.08 35.49
CA PRO A 4 -6.23 27.10 34.15
C PRO A 4 -7.08 26.16 33.28
N LEU A 5 -7.51 26.69 32.14
CA LEU A 5 -8.10 25.93 31.04
C LEU A 5 -7.11 24.83 30.63
N VAL A 6 -7.50 23.57 30.82
CA VAL A 6 -6.83 22.45 30.18
C VAL A 6 -7.17 22.54 28.70
N TYR A 7 -6.26 23.14 27.93
CA TYR A 7 -6.24 22.99 26.48
C TYR A 7 -5.85 21.54 26.20
N SER A 8 -6.84 20.66 26.07
CA SER A 8 -6.63 19.36 25.45
C SER A 8 -6.22 19.61 24.00
N ALA A 9 -4.92 19.53 23.73
CA ALA A 9 -4.43 19.42 22.37
C ALA A 9 -5.05 18.15 21.76
N LEU A 10 -6.02 18.32 20.88
CA LEU A 10 -6.45 17.25 19.99
C LEU A 10 -5.24 16.91 19.13
N PHE A 11 -4.58 15.80 19.44
CA PHE A 11 -3.68 15.17 18.49
C PHE A 11 -4.55 14.81 17.29
N ALA A 12 -4.38 15.52 16.17
CA ALA A 12 -4.88 15.08 14.89
C ALA A 12 -4.23 13.72 14.61
N THR A 13 -4.93 12.64 14.94
CA THR A 13 -4.48 11.28 14.65
C THR A 13 -4.55 11.13 13.14
N THR A 14 -3.42 11.28 12.48
CA THR A 14 -3.31 11.11 11.02
C THR A 14 -3.48 9.64 10.69
N LEU A 15 -4.71 9.22 10.34
CA LEU A 15 -4.98 7.87 9.83
C LEU A 15 -4.27 7.75 8.49
N GLY A 16 -3.16 7.03 8.48
CA GLY A 16 -2.20 7.11 7.37
C GLY A 16 -1.76 5.76 6.83
N TYR A 17 -2.00 4.69 7.55
CA TYR A 17 -1.45 3.37 7.23
C TYR A 17 -2.53 2.31 7.42
N ARG A 18 -2.80 1.56 6.35
CA ARG A 18 -3.62 0.36 6.40
C ARG A 18 -2.74 -0.85 6.21
N ILE A 19 -2.91 -1.81 7.09
CA ILE A 19 -2.10 -3.03 7.12
C ILE A 19 -3.06 -4.19 7.09
N PHE A 20 -2.90 -5.10 6.14
CA PHE A 20 -3.73 -6.29 6.05
C PHE A 20 -2.89 -7.52 6.32
N GLU A 21 -3.53 -8.57 6.79
CA GLU A 21 -2.94 -9.86 7.09
C GLU A 21 -3.54 -10.89 6.14
N TYR A 22 -2.72 -11.51 5.28
CA TYR A 22 -3.21 -12.44 4.25
C TYR A 22 -2.62 -13.83 4.39
N THR A 23 -3.44 -14.86 4.12
CA THR A 23 -3.03 -16.27 4.22
C THR A 23 -2.12 -16.73 3.07
N GLY A 24 -2.21 -16.08 1.90
CA GLY A 24 -1.42 -16.41 0.72
C GLY A 24 -0.10 -15.64 0.66
N GLN A 25 0.81 -16.11 -0.21
CA GLN A 25 2.02 -15.35 -0.55
C GLN A 25 1.67 -14.19 -1.49
N ARG A 26 2.54 -13.19 -1.58
CA ARG A 26 2.38 -12.04 -2.48
C ARG A 26 1.07 -11.31 -2.27
N CYS A 27 0.65 -11.17 -1.02
CA CYS A 27 -0.57 -10.46 -0.64
C CYS A 27 -1.84 -11.01 -1.34
N THR A 28 -1.84 -12.31 -1.60
CA THR A 28 -2.97 -13.06 -2.15
C THR A 28 -3.68 -13.87 -1.07
N GLY A 29 -4.77 -14.55 -1.42
CA GLY A 29 -5.50 -15.43 -0.51
C GLY A 29 -6.56 -14.69 0.30
N ALA A 30 -6.92 -15.27 1.45
CA ALA A 30 -7.99 -14.74 2.29
C ALA A 30 -7.45 -13.73 3.31
N GLU A 31 -8.18 -12.63 3.49
CA GLU A 31 -7.91 -11.66 4.57
C GLU A 31 -8.18 -12.31 5.92
N VAL A 32 -7.21 -12.24 6.82
CA VAL A 32 -7.32 -12.68 8.21
C VAL A 32 -7.71 -11.51 9.10
N ARG A 33 -7.07 -10.36 8.89
CA ARG A 33 -7.27 -9.15 9.71
C ARG A 33 -6.84 -7.90 8.95
N ALA A 34 -7.44 -6.77 9.29
CA ALA A 34 -7.03 -5.44 8.87
C ALA A 34 -6.78 -4.51 10.06
N HIS A 35 -5.74 -3.70 9.98
CA HIS A 35 -5.37 -2.69 10.97
C HIS A 35 -5.35 -1.31 10.32
N ARG A 36 -5.85 -0.31 11.06
CA ARG A 36 -5.77 1.10 10.68
C ARG A 36 -4.91 1.83 11.69
N LEU A 37 -3.72 2.27 11.26
CA LEU A 37 -2.75 2.94 12.12
C LEU A 37 -2.63 4.42 11.77
N ALA A 38 -2.35 5.20 12.80
CA ALA A 38 -2.14 6.62 12.72
C ALA A 38 -0.85 7.02 13.42
N GLY A 39 -0.11 7.98 12.84
CA GLY A 39 1.13 8.53 13.40
C GLY A 39 2.03 7.49 14.10
N PRO A 40 2.82 7.88 15.10
CA PRO A 40 3.49 6.90 15.96
C PRO A 40 2.45 6.05 16.71
N SER A 41 2.49 4.74 16.53
CA SER A 41 1.48 3.83 17.04
C SER A 41 1.96 2.99 18.22
N ALA A 42 1.03 2.38 18.94
CA ALA A 42 1.35 1.24 19.80
C ALA A 42 1.85 0.06 18.94
N CYS A 43 2.61 -0.84 19.55
CA CYS A 43 2.99 -2.09 18.93
C CYS A 43 1.78 -3.00 18.77
N ILE A 44 1.63 -3.60 17.59
CA ILE A 44 0.53 -4.51 17.27
C ILE A 44 1.08 -5.87 16.91
N LYS A 45 0.56 -6.91 17.56
CA LYS A 45 0.90 -8.29 17.23
C LYS A 45 0.16 -8.75 15.97
N LEU A 46 0.88 -9.44 15.11
CA LEU A 46 0.34 -10.12 13.93
C LEU A 46 -0.17 -11.51 14.33
N ASP A 47 -1.08 -12.07 13.53
CA ASP A 47 -1.68 -13.40 13.76
C ASP A 47 -0.72 -14.52 13.33
N GLU A 48 0.19 -14.86 14.25
CA GLU A 48 1.23 -15.86 14.01
C GLU A 48 0.64 -17.23 13.65
N GLY A 49 1.00 -17.74 12.46
CA GLY A 49 0.68 -19.10 12.02
C GLY A 49 -0.51 -19.21 11.06
N ALA A 50 -1.24 -18.12 10.83
CA ALA A 50 -2.30 -18.07 9.80
C ALA A 50 -1.90 -17.26 8.56
N ILE A 51 -0.99 -16.29 8.72
CA ILE A 51 -0.62 -15.35 7.67
C ILE A 51 0.58 -15.84 6.86
N SER A 52 0.77 -15.30 5.67
CA SER A 52 1.95 -15.55 4.81
C SER A 52 2.49 -14.27 4.19
N SER A 53 1.68 -13.21 4.14
CA SER A 53 2.08 -11.90 3.62
C SER A 53 1.32 -10.76 4.29
N LEU A 54 1.87 -9.55 4.18
CA LEU A 54 1.39 -8.33 4.84
C LEU A 54 1.48 -7.14 3.89
N PRO A 55 0.38 -6.73 3.23
CA PRO A 55 0.38 -5.51 2.46
C PRO A 55 0.23 -4.32 3.38
N VAL A 56 1.07 -3.33 3.13
CA VAL A 56 1.02 -2.02 3.74
C VAL A 56 0.61 -1.03 2.67
N LYS A 57 -0.53 -0.40 2.90
CA LYS A 57 -1.05 0.67 2.08
C LYS A 57 -0.90 1.98 2.83
N ILE A 58 -0.20 2.93 2.21
CA ILE A 58 0.05 4.24 2.78
C ILE A 58 -0.94 5.23 2.16
N ASP A 59 -1.88 5.66 2.97
CA ASP A 59 -2.93 6.61 2.60
C ASP A 59 -2.54 8.06 3.00
N ASN A 60 -1.43 8.23 3.71
CA ASN A 60 -1.06 9.50 4.33
C ASN A 60 -0.44 10.52 3.35
N VAL A 61 -0.91 11.77 3.33
CA VAL A 61 -0.23 12.88 2.61
C VAL A 61 1.07 13.35 3.29
N HIS A 62 1.32 12.93 4.54
CA HIS A 62 2.54 13.21 5.30
C HIS A 62 3.49 12.01 5.36
N VAL A 63 3.50 11.19 4.30
CA VAL A 63 4.29 9.95 4.21
C VAL A 63 5.74 10.10 4.69
N HIS A 64 6.40 11.22 4.41
CA HIS A 64 7.83 11.42 4.64
C HIS A 64 8.26 11.50 6.11
N ARG A 65 7.32 11.48 7.06
CA ARG A 65 7.62 11.67 8.49
C ARG A 65 7.63 10.37 9.29
N TYR A 66 7.10 9.28 8.74
CA TYR A 66 6.96 8.02 9.47
C TYR A 66 7.31 6.80 8.62
N SER A 67 7.73 5.74 9.30
CA SER A 67 8.01 4.42 8.74
C SER A 67 7.09 3.40 9.38
N VAL A 68 6.57 2.47 8.58
CA VAL A 68 5.93 1.26 9.10
C VAL A 68 7.01 0.20 9.23
N ASN A 69 7.29 -0.21 10.46
CA ASN A 69 8.30 -1.21 10.77
C ASN A 69 7.64 -2.51 11.22
N VAL A 70 8.10 -3.61 10.65
CA VAL A 70 7.74 -4.97 11.05
C VAL A 70 8.91 -5.55 11.83
N TYR A 71 8.61 -6.15 12.98
CA TYR A 71 9.60 -6.63 13.93
C TYR A 71 9.59 -8.15 14.04
N GLY A 72 10.77 -8.72 14.32
CA GLY A 72 10.97 -10.14 14.55
C GLY A 72 10.54 -10.64 15.93
N ASN A 73 9.92 -9.78 16.75
CA ASN A 73 9.40 -10.10 18.08
C ASN A 73 8.00 -9.51 18.28
N ASP A 74 7.36 -9.90 19.37
CA ASP A 74 5.96 -9.61 19.68
C ASP A 74 5.70 -8.19 20.22
N ASP A 75 6.74 -7.49 20.67
CA ASP A 75 6.66 -6.24 21.43
C ASP A 75 7.36 -5.05 20.77
N CYS A 76 7.77 -5.18 19.50
CA CYS A 76 8.39 -4.12 18.69
C CYS A 76 9.69 -3.54 19.29
N THR A 77 10.37 -4.28 20.16
CA THR A 77 11.66 -3.88 20.77
C THR A 77 12.87 -4.54 20.12
N GLY A 78 12.63 -5.53 19.25
CA GLY A 78 13.64 -6.40 18.67
C GLY A 78 14.12 -5.93 17.30
N PRO A 79 14.73 -6.83 16.51
CA PRO A 79 15.20 -6.48 15.18
C PRO A 79 14.03 -6.16 14.25
N VAL A 80 14.19 -5.11 13.46
CA VAL A 80 13.30 -4.80 12.34
C VAL A 80 13.61 -5.79 11.22
N VAL A 81 12.59 -6.46 10.73
CA VAL A 81 12.68 -7.48 9.66
C VAL A 81 12.11 -6.98 8.32
N GLY A 82 11.37 -5.89 8.36
CA GLY A 82 10.98 -5.12 7.19
C GLY A 82 10.61 -3.69 7.58
N ALA A 83 10.87 -2.75 6.70
CA ALA A 83 10.47 -1.36 6.87
C ALA A 83 9.93 -0.82 5.55
N ILE A 84 8.93 0.05 5.60
CA ILE A 84 8.39 0.70 4.40
C ILE A 84 8.00 2.15 4.69
N GLN A 85 8.35 3.01 3.74
CA GLN A 85 8.16 4.46 3.80
C GLN A 85 7.71 4.96 2.43
N ASN A 86 6.82 5.95 2.39
CA ASN A 86 6.44 6.70 1.18
C ASN A 86 5.90 5.89 -0.01
N MET A 87 5.71 4.59 0.13
CA MET A 87 5.26 3.69 -0.93
C MET A 87 4.34 2.62 -0.34
N ASN A 88 3.42 2.12 -1.16
CA ASN A 88 2.68 0.90 -0.86
C ASN A 88 3.59 -0.31 -1.11
N GLY A 89 3.29 -1.44 -0.49
CA GLY A 89 4.03 -2.65 -0.78
C GLY A 89 3.54 -3.86 -0.03
N CYS A 90 4.14 -5.00 -0.35
CA CYS A 90 3.83 -6.28 0.23
C CYS A 90 5.07 -6.91 0.85
N LEU A 91 5.01 -7.20 2.15
CA LEU A 91 6.02 -8.04 2.79
C LEU A 91 5.62 -9.51 2.61
N ASN A 92 6.50 -10.27 1.98
CA ASN A 92 6.28 -11.68 1.68
C ASN A 92 7.01 -12.61 2.63
N ASN A 93 6.57 -13.88 2.63
CA ASN A 93 7.26 -15.00 3.28
C ASN A 93 7.40 -14.87 4.79
N LEU A 94 6.38 -14.33 5.47
CA LEU A 94 6.36 -14.21 6.94
C LEU A 94 6.55 -15.56 7.65
N HIS A 95 6.20 -16.67 6.99
CA HIS A 95 6.29 -18.02 7.56
C HIS A 95 7.00 -19.02 6.63
N ALA A 96 7.38 -18.61 5.42
CA ALA A 96 7.91 -19.51 4.40
C ALA A 96 9.45 -19.45 4.36
N SER A 97 10.08 -20.31 5.16
CA SER A 97 11.47 -20.79 5.00
C SER A 97 12.65 -19.82 5.24
N SER A 98 12.42 -18.53 5.49
CA SER A 98 13.49 -17.60 5.94
C SER A 98 13.31 -17.24 7.42
N ASN A 99 14.41 -17.02 8.14
CA ASN A 99 14.44 -16.59 9.55
C ASN A 99 13.82 -15.19 9.80
N THR A 100 13.05 -14.66 8.84
CA THR A 100 12.55 -13.29 8.79
C THR A 100 11.06 -13.30 9.15
N ILE A 101 10.73 -13.82 10.34
CA ILE A 101 9.34 -13.94 10.80
C ILE A 101 8.90 -12.60 11.36
N GLY A 102 8.07 -11.86 10.62
CA GLY A 102 7.38 -10.68 11.15
C GLY A 102 6.32 -11.09 12.16
N LYS A 103 6.43 -10.57 13.38
CA LYS A 103 5.57 -10.93 14.53
C LYS A 103 4.77 -9.75 15.06
N SER A 104 5.29 -8.55 14.89
CA SER A 104 4.58 -7.33 15.25
C SER A 104 4.89 -6.19 14.31
N VAL A 105 4.05 -5.17 14.35
CA VAL A 105 4.15 -3.98 13.50
C VAL A 105 3.92 -2.71 14.31
N GLN A 106 4.67 -1.67 13.96
CA GLN A 106 4.56 -0.36 14.57
C GLN A 106 4.87 0.73 13.55
N VAL A 107 4.13 1.83 13.63
CA VAL A 107 4.48 3.06 12.92
C VAL A 107 5.37 3.91 13.82
N VAL A 108 6.53 4.33 13.32
CA VAL A 108 7.53 5.09 14.07
C VAL A 108 7.94 6.37 13.32
N PRO A 109 8.32 7.46 14.01
CA PRO A 109 8.92 8.62 13.37
C PRO A 109 10.21 8.26 12.63
N VAL A 110 10.41 8.82 11.44
CA VAL A 110 11.71 8.78 10.76
C VAL A 110 12.62 9.83 11.42
N SER A 111 13.77 9.41 11.95
CA SER A 111 14.82 10.35 12.35
C SER A 111 15.39 11.02 11.10
N ARG A 112 15.47 12.36 11.09
CA ARG A 112 15.80 13.24 9.95
C ARG A 112 17.19 13.05 9.28
N GLU A 113 17.86 11.90 9.41
CA GLU A 113 19.26 11.72 8.98
C GLU A 113 19.55 10.51 8.07
N SER A 114 18.58 9.97 7.33
CA SER A 114 18.93 9.11 6.19
C SER A 114 18.08 9.42 4.96
N ASP A 115 18.71 10.06 3.96
CA ASP A 115 18.16 10.38 2.64
C ASP A 115 17.96 9.13 1.74
N THR A 116 17.46 8.04 2.30
CA THR A 116 17.06 6.88 1.50
C THR A 116 15.76 6.29 2.04
N PRO A 117 14.64 6.34 1.29
CA PRO A 117 13.45 5.56 1.63
C PRO A 117 13.88 4.09 1.65
N THR A 118 13.91 3.52 2.86
CA THR A 118 14.44 2.19 3.07
C THR A 118 13.24 1.24 3.11
N SER A 119 12.72 0.88 1.93
CA SER A 119 11.74 -0.19 1.78
C SER A 119 12.48 -1.54 1.80
N GLU A 120 13.04 -1.90 2.95
CA GLU A 120 13.77 -3.15 3.13
C GLU A 120 12.78 -4.32 3.28
N SER A 121 13.02 -5.40 2.52
CA SER A 121 12.22 -6.63 2.49
C SER A 121 10.81 -6.53 1.88
N PHE A 122 10.30 -5.33 1.59
CA PHE A 122 9.00 -5.13 0.92
C PHE A 122 9.12 -5.18 -0.61
N GLU A 123 8.19 -5.85 -1.28
CA GLU A 123 7.94 -5.68 -2.71
C GLU A 123 7.12 -4.40 -2.93
N THR A 124 7.67 -3.43 -3.68
CA THR A 124 7.07 -2.09 -3.89
C THR A 124 6.97 -1.71 -5.37
N ASP A 125 6.92 -2.69 -6.27
CA ASP A 125 6.90 -2.49 -7.73
C ASP A 125 5.59 -1.85 -8.25
N TYR A 126 5.42 -1.83 -9.57
CA TYR A 126 4.24 -1.29 -10.25
C TYR A 126 2.94 -2.01 -9.92
N LEU A 127 2.98 -3.15 -9.21
CA LEU A 127 1.75 -3.77 -8.70
C LEU A 127 1.14 -2.98 -7.55
N TYR A 128 1.96 -2.20 -6.84
CA TYR A 128 1.56 -1.45 -5.65
C TYR A 128 1.70 0.06 -5.83
N ASN A 129 2.56 0.51 -6.74
CA ASN A 129 2.86 1.92 -6.93
C ASN A 129 2.87 2.31 -8.42
N LEU A 130 1.88 3.09 -8.83
CA LEU A 130 1.84 3.73 -10.14
C LEU A 130 2.05 5.24 -9.96
N PRO A 131 3.00 5.88 -10.67
CA PRO A 131 3.15 7.32 -10.60
C PRO A 131 1.90 8.02 -11.16
N ALA A 132 1.45 9.08 -10.51
CA ALA A 132 0.37 9.91 -11.01
C ALA A 132 0.80 10.63 -12.30
N GLY A 133 -0.16 10.85 -13.21
CA GLY A 133 0.07 11.63 -14.43
C GLY A 133 0.17 13.15 -14.19
N ASP A 134 -0.22 13.64 -13.00
CA ASP A 134 -0.20 15.05 -12.63
C ASP A 134 -0.16 15.24 -11.09
N ASP A 135 -0.06 16.50 -10.67
CA ASP A 135 0.10 16.88 -9.26
C ASP A 135 -1.22 16.95 -8.47
N GLU A 136 -2.37 16.95 -9.13
CA GLU A 136 -3.68 17.04 -8.47
C GLU A 136 -4.21 15.66 -8.06
N HIS A 137 -3.77 14.61 -8.75
CA HIS A 137 -4.25 13.25 -8.55
C HIS A 137 -3.20 12.32 -7.97
N MET A 138 -3.67 11.19 -7.47
CA MET A 138 -2.85 10.06 -7.08
C MET A 138 -3.46 8.75 -7.55
N GLU A 139 -2.61 7.77 -7.79
CA GLU A 139 -3.01 6.41 -8.15
C GLU A 139 -2.97 5.52 -6.92
N VAL A 140 -4.15 5.13 -6.45
CA VAL A 140 -4.32 4.33 -5.24
C VAL A 140 -4.47 2.87 -5.62
N PRO A 141 -3.58 1.96 -5.16
CA PRO A 141 -3.73 0.54 -5.46
C PRO A 141 -4.97 -0.01 -4.78
N ILE A 142 -5.89 -0.60 -5.56
CA ILE A 142 -7.09 -1.29 -5.05
C ILE A 142 -6.98 -2.81 -5.20
N ALA A 143 -6.07 -3.29 -6.05
CA ALA A 143 -5.62 -4.67 -6.17
C ALA A 143 -4.23 -4.68 -6.85
N HIS A 144 -3.60 -5.85 -7.01
CA HIS A 144 -2.34 -5.96 -7.76
C HIS A 144 -2.47 -5.39 -9.17
N GLY A 145 -1.69 -4.36 -9.49
CA GLY A 145 -1.66 -3.73 -10.82
C GLY A 145 -2.94 -2.98 -11.20
N LEU A 146 -3.92 -2.87 -10.30
CA LEU A 146 -5.16 -2.14 -10.51
C LEU A 146 -5.21 -0.94 -9.57
N PHE A 147 -5.31 0.23 -10.19
CA PHE A 147 -5.27 1.51 -9.50
C PHE A 147 -6.57 2.26 -9.69
N ARG A 148 -6.93 3.01 -8.66
CA ARG A 148 -7.98 4.00 -8.74
C ARG A 148 -7.35 5.38 -8.61
N ARG A 149 -7.67 6.22 -9.58
CA ARG A 149 -7.30 7.63 -9.56
C ARG A 149 -8.17 8.40 -8.58
N VAL A 150 -7.55 9.12 -7.66
CA VAL A 150 -8.22 9.91 -6.61
C VAL A 150 -7.68 11.34 -6.63
N ASP A 151 -8.56 12.33 -6.52
CA ASP A 151 -8.19 13.73 -6.29
C ASP A 151 -7.61 13.88 -4.87
N LYS A 152 -6.41 14.46 -4.75
CA LYS A 152 -5.76 14.68 -3.46
C LYS A 152 -6.60 15.55 -2.51
N ALA A 153 -7.50 16.38 -3.04
CA ALA A 153 -8.45 17.17 -2.25
C ALA A 153 -9.51 16.32 -1.54
N ASN A 154 -9.71 15.07 -1.95
CA ASN A 154 -10.65 14.12 -1.33
C ASN A 154 -10.04 13.36 -0.14
N HIS A 155 -8.96 13.87 0.45
CA HIS A 155 -8.47 13.44 1.75
C HIS A 155 -8.93 14.38 2.86
N ALA A 156 -9.31 13.81 3.98
CA ALA A 156 -9.46 14.57 5.21
C ALA A 156 -8.08 15.10 5.69
N GLU A 157 -8.08 16.12 6.55
CA GLU A 157 -6.85 16.70 7.13
C GLU A 157 -5.96 15.66 7.83
N ASN A 158 -6.55 14.54 8.26
CA ASN A 158 -5.85 13.43 8.89
C ASN A 158 -5.31 12.39 7.89
N GLY A 159 -5.43 12.61 6.58
CA GLY A 159 -4.95 11.71 5.53
C GLY A 159 -5.89 10.56 5.19
N ALA A 160 -7.03 10.41 5.88
CA ALA A 160 -8.00 9.38 5.49
C ALA A 160 -8.72 9.79 4.20
N TYR A 161 -8.97 8.82 3.31
CA TYR A 161 -9.91 9.01 2.20
C TYR A 161 -11.30 9.36 2.72
N VAL A 162 -11.99 10.25 2.00
CA VAL A 162 -13.41 10.56 2.25
C VAL A 162 -14.31 9.33 2.00
N ASP A 163 -13.91 8.42 1.10
CA ASP A 163 -14.57 7.12 0.87
C ASP A 163 -13.67 5.97 1.34
N GLU A 164 -14.17 5.17 2.29
CA GLU A 164 -13.44 4.04 2.86
C GLU A 164 -13.14 2.93 1.84
N ALA A 165 -13.93 2.81 0.78
CA ALA A 165 -13.76 1.82 -0.28
C ALA A 165 -12.40 1.98 -0.98
N PHE A 166 -11.85 3.19 -1.00
CA PHE A 166 -10.53 3.46 -1.57
C PHE A 166 -9.38 2.89 -0.77
N GLY A 167 -9.59 2.46 0.47
CA GLY A 167 -8.54 1.84 1.24
C GLY A 167 -8.77 0.38 1.57
N MET A 168 -9.62 -0.32 0.82
CA MET A 168 -9.49 -1.79 0.74
C MET A 168 -8.42 -2.14 -0.29
N PHE A 169 -7.74 -3.28 -0.09
CA PHE A 169 -6.87 -3.89 -1.09
C PHE A 169 -7.45 -5.27 -1.39
N LEU A 170 -8.09 -5.42 -2.54
CA LEU A 170 -8.75 -6.65 -2.95
C LEU A 170 -7.68 -7.66 -3.37
N THR A 171 -7.77 -8.87 -2.83
CA THR A 171 -6.89 -9.94 -3.26
C THR A 171 -7.31 -10.50 -4.60
N THR A 172 -6.31 -10.97 -5.32
CA THR A 172 -6.45 -11.74 -6.56
C THR A 172 -5.76 -13.08 -6.35
N ASP A 173 -5.98 -14.03 -7.24
CA ASP A 173 -5.17 -15.25 -7.25
C ASP A 173 -3.74 -14.96 -7.74
N LEU A 174 -2.83 -15.90 -7.45
CA LEU A 174 -1.41 -15.77 -7.77
C LEU A 174 -1.12 -15.84 -9.28
N GLU A 175 -1.97 -16.53 -10.05
CA GLU A 175 -1.84 -16.65 -11.50
C GLU A 175 -2.12 -15.30 -12.18
N HIS A 176 -3.12 -14.56 -11.69
CA HIS A 176 -3.44 -13.21 -12.09
C HIS A 176 -2.29 -12.24 -11.79
N VAL A 177 -1.72 -12.29 -10.59
CA VAL A 177 -0.54 -11.49 -10.23
C VAL A 177 0.62 -11.76 -11.18
N SER A 178 0.89 -13.03 -11.48
CA SER A 178 1.96 -13.44 -12.39
C SER A 178 1.70 -12.98 -13.83
N SER A 179 0.44 -13.00 -14.26
CA SER A 179 0.02 -12.55 -15.59
C SER A 179 0.27 -11.05 -15.76
N ILE A 180 -0.14 -10.24 -14.78
CA ILE A 180 0.14 -8.79 -14.79
C ILE A 180 1.65 -8.56 -14.84
N GLN A 181 2.42 -9.29 -14.03
CA GLN A 181 3.87 -9.10 -14.03
C GLN A 181 4.53 -9.37 -15.38
N SER A 182 4.04 -10.35 -16.13
CA SER A 182 4.57 -10.67 -17.45
C SER A 182 4.29 -9.58 -18.50
N ILE A 183 3.14 -8.89 -18.40
CA ILE A 183 2.75 -7.77 -19.27
C ILE A 183 3.68 -6.57 -19.06
N TRP A 184 4.04 -6.30 -17.81
CA TRP A 184 4.88 -5.16 -17.47
C TRP A 184 6.39 -5.44 -17.59
N ALA A 185 6.81 -6.71 -17.47
CA ALA A 185 8.18 -7.13 -17.73
C ALA A 185 8.56 -7.13 -19.21
N ASN A 186 7.57 -7.21 -20.11
CA ASN A 186 7.75 -7.10 -21.55
C ASN A 186 6.90 -5.94 -22.08
N PRO A 187 7.45 -4.72 -22.17
CA PRO A 187 6.76 -3.63 -22.87
C PRO A 187 6.35 -4.15 -24.24
N ILE A 188 5.06 -4.05 -24.58
CA ILE A 188 4.57 -4.40 -25.90
C ILE A 188 5.45 -3.63 -26.90
N GLU A 189 6.27 -4.34 -27.67
CA GLU A 189 7.01 -3.72 -28.77
C GLU A 189 5.97 -3.08 -29.68
N ASP A 190 6.01 -1.74 -29.79
CA ASP A 190 5.27 -1.02 -30.80
C ASP A 190 5.60 -1.66 -32.14
N ALA A 191 4.60 -2.27 -32.76
CA ALA A 191 4.67 -2.78 -34.12
C ALA A 191 4.80 -1.59 -35.08
N THR A 192 5.99 -1.00 -35.16
CA THR A 192 6.37 -0.11 -36.27
C THR A 192 7.08 -0.95 -37.33
N SER A 193 6.34 -1.35 -38.36
CA SER A 193 6.89 -1.34 -39.71
C SER A 193 5.78 -1.24 -40.76
N ASP A 194 5.78 -0.07 -41.38
CA ASP A 194 5.43 0.25 -42.76
C ASP A 194 3.98 0.50 -43.18
N GLU A 195 3.85 1.70 -43.75
CA GLU A 195 2.70 2.33 -44.37
C GLU A 195 2.00 1.41 -45.38
N SER A 196 0.69 1.20 -45.19
CA SER A 196 -0.23 1.25 -46.32
C SER A 196 -1.56 1.86 -45.89
N LEU A 197 -1.89 2.96 -46.56
CA LEU A 197 -3.14 3.70 -46.43
C LEU A 197 -4.33 2.78 -46.79
N ASN A 198 -5.19 2.43 -45.83
CA ASN A 198 -6.63 2.73 -45.97
C ASN A 198 -7.43 2.53 -44.67
N SER A 199 -8.34 3.48 -44.47
CA SER A 199 -9.44 3.57 -43.50
C SER A 199 -10.06 2.24 -43.07
N SER A 200 -10.08 1.94 -41.76
CA SER A 200 -11.31 1.77 -40.95
C SER A 200 -11.00 1.50 -39.47
N SER A 201 -11.53 2.39 -38.61
CA SER A 201 -12.00 2.17 -37.23
C SER A 201 -11.74 0.79 -36.59
N VAL A 202 -10.96 0.76 -35.50
CA VAL A 202 -11.24 -0.13 -34.35
C VAL A 202 -11.01 0.65 -33.06
N HIS A 203 -12.06 0.72 -32.24
CA HIS A 203 -12.08 1.22 -30.88
C HIS A 203 -10.96 0.61 -30.03
N VAL A 204 -10.17 1.45 -29.37
CA VAL A 204 -9.50 1.04 -28.14
C VAL A 204 -10.59 0.95 -27.07
N GLU A 205 -11.07 -0.27 -26.81
CA GLU A 205 -11.95 -0.52 -25.67
C GLU A 205 -11.16 -0.29 -24.38
N ARG A 206 -11.59 0.78 -23.71
CA ARG A 206 -11.32 1.16 -22.34
C ARG A 206 -11.61 -0.04 -21.44
N LEU A 207 -10.58 -0.67 -20.87
CA LEU A 207 -10.76 -1.64 -19.79
C LEU A 207 -11.50 -0.95 -18.64
N GLY A 208 -12.63 -1.54 -18.25
CA GLY A 208 -13.80 -0.86 -17.71
C GLY A 208 -13.60 -0.10 -16.39
N SER A 209 -14.17 1.12 -16.37
CA SER A 209 -14.66 1.76 -15.15
C SER A 209 -15.96 1.07 -14.76
N LEU A 210 -16.09 0.69 -13.48
CA LEU A 210 -17.36 0.21 -12.92
C LEU A 210 -18.27 1.43 -12.66
N ASP A 211 -18.88 1.94 -13.73
CA ASP A 211 -20.02 2.87 -13.66
C ASP A 211 -21.29 2.32 -14.33
N ASP A 212 -21.26 1.09 -14.87
CA ASP A 212 -22.42 0.46 -15.51
C ASP A 212 -22.85 -0.82 -14.77
N ILE A 213 -23.39 -0.67 -13.56
CA ILE A 213 -24.39 -1.61 -13.01
C ILE A 213 -25.49 -0.78 -12.32
N GLN A 214 -26.52 -0.44 -13.10
CA GLN A 214 -27.88 -0.21 -12.61
C GLN A 214 -28.90 -0.69 -13.63
#